data_AF-A0AAN8JRA2-F1
#
_entry.id   AF-A0AAN8JRA2-F1
#
_cell.length_a   1.000
_cell.length_b   1.000
_cell.length_c   1.000
_cell.angle_alpha   90.00
_cell.angle_beta   90.00
_cell.angle_gamma   90.00
#
_symmetry.space_group_name_H-M   'P 1'
#
loop_
_entity.id
_entity.type
_entity.pdbx_description
1 polymer ?
#
loop_
_entity_poly.entity_id
_entity_poly.type
_entity_poly.pdbx_seq_one_letter_code
_entity_poly.pdbx_strand_id
1 'polypeptide(L)'
;MEEMMFGNTTADVRRLAYQLAVQNNIKHRFDEDKKMAGKDWVESFLKRHPNLSLTTPEATSAARAKGFNKTAVNKFFDLLESLMDEHQFAPNNIYNVDETGLSTVQSRPSKIIAKKRRRQVGSLTSAERGELVTAEICMSATGSFVPPLFIFPRVRMKPELMDGAPPGSLAQCHHSGWMQLDIFTTWFRHFIKVSGATKDNKFS
;
A
#
# COMPACT_ATOMS: atom_id res chain seq x y z
N MET A 1 -18.02 -19.21 -13.02
CA MET A 1 -16.81 -18.45 -13.45
C MET A 1 -16.71 -17.07 -12.78
N GLU A 2 -17.42 -16.84 -11.66
CA GLU A 2 -17.50 -15.53 -10.96
C GLU A 2 -16.72 -15.48 -9.63
N GLU A 3 -16.04 -16.56 -9.23
CA GLU A 3 -15.35 -16.66 -7.93
C GLU A 3 -13.85 -16.37 -7.95
N MET A 4 -13.24 -16.14 -9.12
CA MET A 4 -11.80 -15.89 -9.19
C MET A 4 -11.50 -14.43 -9.49
N MET A 5 -10.90 -13.77 -8.50
CA MET A 5 -10.50 -12.36 -8.47
C MET A 5 -9.45 -12.00 -9.53
N PHE A 6 -9.86 -11.88 -10.79
CA PHE A 6 -9.00 -11.32 -11.84
C PHE A 6 -9.69 -10.10 -12.46
N GLY A 7 -9.14 -8.91 -12.20
CA GLY A 7 -9.56 -7.70 -12.89
C GLY A 7 -9.00 -7.70 -14.30
N ASN A 8 -9.87 -7.56 -15.30
CA ASN A 8 -9.43 -7.45 -16.68
C ASN A 8 -8.74 -6.09 -16.90
N THR A 9 -7.51 -6.11 -17.42
CA THR A 9 -6.83 -4.88 -17.81
C THR A 9 -7.50 -4.24 -19.04
N THR A 10 -7.15 -2.99 -19.36
CA THR A 10 -7.56 -2.38 -20.63
C THR A 10 -7.17 -3.22 -21.85
N ALA A 11 -6.02 -3.90 -21.79
CA ALA A 11 -5.57 -4.80 -22.85
C ALA A 11 -6.44 -6.06 -22.95
N ASP A 12 -6.81 -6.64 -21.81
CA ASP A 12 -7.64 -7.86 -21.78
C ASP A 12 -9.04 -7.58 -22.31
N VAL A 13 -9.65 -6.45 -21.92
CA VAL A 13 -10.96 -6.03 -22.47
C VAL A 13 -10.88 -5.82 -23.98
N ARG A 14 -9.78 -5.27 -24.50
CA ARG A 14 -9.58 -5.07 -25.95
C ARG A 14 -9.36 -6.38 -26.70
N ARG A 15 -8.68 -7.36 -26.11
CA ARG A 15 -8.53 -8.72 -26.67
C ARG A 15 -9.84 -9.48 -26.65
N LEU A 16 -10.59 -9.39 -25.55
CA LEU A 16 -11.90 -10.03 -25.40
C LEU A 16 -12.90 -9.47 -26.42
N ALA A 17 -12.87 -8.16 -26.65
CA ALA A 17 -13.69 -7.52 -27.68
C ALA A 17 -13.37 -8.04 -29.09
N TYR A 18 -12.10 -8.24 -29.40
CA TYR A 18 -11.68 -8.86 -30.66
C TYR A 18 -12.16 -10.30 -30.78
N GLN A 19 -11.90 -11.13 -29.76
CA GLN A 19 -12.32 -12.53 -29.75
C GLN A 19 -13.84 -12.69 -29.91
N LEU A 20 -14.62 -11.85 -29.22
CA LEU A 20 -16.07 -11.88 -29.28
C LEU A 20 -16.58 -11.42 -30.65
N ALA A 21 -15.94 -10.44 -31.28
CA ALA A 21 -16.30 -10.01 -32.62
C ALA A 21 -15.99 -11.08 -33.67
N VAL A 22 -14.83 -11.76 -33.59
CA VAL A 22 -14.48 -12.89 -34.47
C VAL A 22 -15.44 -14.07 -34.25
N GLN A 23 -15.68 -14.48 -33.00
CA GLN A 23 -16.54 -15.62 -32.67
C GLN A 23 -18.00 -15.41 -33.12
N ASN A 24 -18.51 -14.19 -33.00
CA ASN A 24 -19.87 -13.85 -33.42
C ASN A 24 -19.95 -13.36 -34.88
N ASN A 25 -18.85 -13.47 -35.63
CA ASN A 25 -18.75 -13.07 -37.04
C ASN A 25 -19.18 -11.61 -37.30
N ILE A 26 -18.90 -10.72 -36.35
CA ILE A 26 -19.22 -9.30 -36.40
C ILE A 26 -18.13 -8.58 -37.18
N LYS A 27 -18.51 -7.85 -38.24
CA LYS A 27 -17.55 -7.04 -39.01
C LYS A 27 -16.89 -5.99 -38.11
N HIS A 28 -15.56 -5.98 -38.06
CA HIS A 28 -14.78 -5.05 -37.25
C HIS A 28 -13.58 -4.45 -37.99
N ARG A 29 -12.97 -3.40 -37.40
CA ARG A 29 -11.73 -2.75 -37.87
C ARG A 29 -10.60 -2.88 -36.84
N PHE A 30 -10.61 -3.96 -36.08
CA PHE A 30 -9.60 -4.24 -35.06
C PHE A 30 -8.28 -4.68 -35.70
N ASP A 31 -7.21 -4.63 -34.91
CA ASP A 31 -5.88 -5.01 -35.35
C ASP A 31 -5.78 -6.54 -35.33
N GLU A 32 -5.70 -7.15 -36.53
CA GLU A 32 -5.64 -8.61 -36.74
C GLU A 32 -4.31 -9.20 -36.27
N ASP A 33 -3.20 -8.48 -36.44
CA ASP A 33 -1.86 -8.94 -36.04
C ASP A 33 -1.74 -9.00 -34.52
N LYS A 34 -2.25 -7.97 -33.83
CA LYS A 34 -2.26 -7.90 -32.36
C LYS A 34 -3.48 -8.59 -31.74
N LYS A 35 -4.44 -9.03 -32.55
CA LYS A 35 -5.72 -9.66 -32.13
C LYS A 35 -6.43 -8.86 -31.04
N MET A 36 -6.54 -7.55 -31.24
CA MET A 36 -7.11 -6.64 -30.22
C MET A 36 -7.79 -5.41 -30.81
N ALA A 37 -8.83 -4.93 -30.11
CA ALA A 37 -9.49 -3.66 -30.43
C ALA A 37 -8.56 -2.45 -30.21
N GLY A 38 -8.85 -1.30 -30.82
CA GLY A 38 -8.07 -0.05 -30.67
C GLY A 38 -8.21 0.61 -29.29
N LYS A 39 -7.37 1.61 -28.99
CA LYS A 39 -7.47 2.40 -27.74
C LYS A 39 -8.75 3.25 -27.72
N ASP A 40 -9.06 3.92 -28.82
CA ASP A 40 -10.28 4.74 -28.96
C ASP A 40 -11.55 3.92 -28.74
N TRP A 41 -11.51 2.63 -29.12
CA TRP A 41 -12.62 1.71 -28.89
C TRP A 41 -12.87 1.49 -27.40
N VAL A 42 -11.82 1.24 -26.60
CA VAL A 42 -11.98 1.01 -25.16
C VAL A 42 -12.38 2.29 -24.42
N GLU A 43 -11.89 3.45 -24.85
CA GLU A 43 -12.32 4.74 -24.32
C GLU A 43 -13.81 5.01 -24.60
N SER A 44 -14.24 4.76 -25.84
CA SER A 44 -15.64 4.89 -26.25
C SER A 44 -16.54 3.86 -25.56
N PHE A 45 -16.03 2.64 -25.30
CA PHE A 45 -16.73 1.62 -24.53
C PHE A 45 -16.95 2.08 -23.07
N LEU A 46 -15.91 2.60 -22.43
CA LEU A 46 -16.01 3.12 -21.05
C LEU A 46 -16.94 4.35 -20.96
N LYS A 47 -16.93 5.24 -21.97
CA LYS A 47 -17.89 6.37 -22.05
C LYS A 47 -19.34 5.91 -22.14
N ARG A 48 -19.62 4.84 -22.90
CA ARG A 48 -20.98 4.28 -23.04
C ARG A 48 -21.44 3.49 -21.81
N HIS A 49 -20.50 3.04 -20.98
CA HIS A 49 -20.78 2.27 -19.78
C HIS A 49 -20.25 3.02 -18.54
N PRO A 50 -20.93 4.12 -18.10
CA PRO A 50 -20.48 4.97 -16.99
C PRO A 50 -20.49 4.27 -15.62
N ASN A 51 -21.02 3.04 -15.56
CA ASN A 51 -20.95 2.10 -14.45
C ASN A 51 -19.63 1.30 -14.39
N LEU A 52 -18.72 1.49 -15.35
CA LEU A 52 -17.35 0.95 -15.35
C LEU A 52 -16.37 2.11 -15.10
N SER A 53 -15.33 1.87 -14.29
CA SER A 53 -14.31 2.86 -13.98
C SER A 53 -12.92 2.23 -14.03
N LEU A 54 -11.96 2.94 -14.61
CA LEU A 54 -10.54 2.63 -14.44
C LEU A 54 -10.16 2.99 -13.00
N THR A 55 -9.84 1.99 -12.19
CA THR A 55 -9.41 2.19 -10.81
C THR A 55 -8.08 1.50 -10.61
N THR A 56 -7.12 2.20 -10.00
CA THR A 56 -5.87 1.57 -9.59
C THR A 56 -6.18 0.57 -8.49
N PRO A 57 -5.83 -0.71 -8.66
CA PRO A 57 -5.96 -1.72 -7.62
C PRO A 57 -5.03 -1.37 -6.47
N GLU A 58 -5.59 -1.16 -5.28
CA GLU A 58 -4.78 -1.12 -4.07
C GLU A 58 -4.70 -2.55 -3.52
N ALA A 59 -3.49 -3.08 -3.42
CA ALA A 59 -3.25 -4.43 -2.93
C ALA A 59 -3.56 -4.50 -1.44
N THR A 60 -4.83 -4.74 -1.10
CA THR A 60 -5.25 -4.98 0.27
C THR A 60 -5.37 -6.50 0.46
N SER A 61 -4.62 -7.06 1.40
CA SER A 61 -4.66 -8.49 1.69
C SER A 61 -6.07 -8.92 2.15
N ALA A 62 -6.46 -10.16 1.84
CA ALA A 62 -7.75 -10.72 2.28
C ALA A 62 -7.90 -10.69 3.82
N ALA A 63 -6.79 -10.75 4.56
CA ALA A 63 -6.76 -10.59 6.01
C ALA A 63 -7.17 -9.17 6.45
N ARG A 64 -6.65 -8.11 5.81
CA ARG A 64 -7.11 -6.73 6.06
C ARG A 64 -8.59 -6.57 5.73
N ALA A 65 -9.07 -7.15 4.62
CA ALA A 65 -10.48 -7.07 4.24
C ALA A 65 -11.42 -7.75 5.27
N LYS A 66 -11.03 -8.89 5.84
CA LYS A 66 -11.78 -9.56 6.92
C LYS A 66 -11.68 -8.81 8.26
N GLY A 67 -10.52 -8.24 8.58
CA GLY A 67 -10.29 -7.47 9.80
C GLY A 67 -11.04 -6.14 9.82
N PHE A 68 -11.26 -5.53 8.65
CA PHE A 68 -11.93 -4.23 8.51
C PHE A 68 -13.47 -4.36 8.51
N ASN A 69 -14.01 -4.96 9.57
CA ASN A 69 -15.45 -5.09 9.79
C ASN A 69 -15.95 -4.11 10.87
N LYS A 70 -17.24 -3.77 10.83
CA LYS A 70 -17.85 -2.77 11.74
C LYS A 70 -17.58 -3.09 13.21
N THR A 71 -17.63 -4.35 13.61
CA THR A 71 -17.42 -4.75 15.00
C THR A 71 -15.99 -4.48 15.46
N ALA A 72 -14.99 -4.83 14.66
CA ALA A 72 -13.59 -4.59 14.98
C ALA A 72 -13.25 -3.10 15.00
N VAL A 73 -13.79 -2.34 14.04
CA VAL A 73 -13.61 -0.88 13.97
C VAL A 73 -14.26 -0.19 15.16
N ASN A 74 -15.50 -0.55 15.50
CA ASN A 74 -16.19 0.01 16.68
C ASN A 74 -15.40 -0.29 17.96
N LYS A 75 -14.99 -1.55 18.18
CA LYS A 75 -14.18 -1.90 19.36
C LYS A 75 -12.90 -1.08 19.51
N PHE A 76 -12.24 -0.76 18.39
CA PHE A 76 -11.06 0.11 18.41
C PHE A 76 -11.42 1.53 18.85
N PHE A 77 -12.47 2.12 18.27
CA PHE A 77 -12.88 3.48 18.62
C PHE A 77 -13.47 3.57 20.03
N ASP A 78 -14.24 2.58 20.48
CA ASP A 78 -14.76 2.52 21.85
C ASP A 78 -13.61 2.49 22.88
N LEU A 79 -12.53 1.75 22.58
CA LEU A 79 -11.32 1.72 23.42
C LEU A 79 -10.52 3.02 23.34
N LEU A 80 -10.41 3.60 22.14
CA LEU A 80 -9.70 4.87 21.96
C LEU A 80 -10.42 6.00 22.69
N GLU A 81 -11.74 6.07 22.59
CA GLU A 81 -12.58 7.06 23.27
C GLU A 81 -12.43 6.94 24.79
N SER A 82 -12.52 5.72 25.34
CA SER A 82 -12.36 5.53 26.79
C SER A 82 -10.97 5.94 27.30
N LEU A 83 -9.91 5.63 26.56
CA LEU A 83 -8.54 6.03 26.92
C LEU A 83 -8.32 7.54 26.78
N MET A 84 -8.91 8.16 25.75
CA MET A 84 -8.86 9.62 25.57
C MET A 84 -9.60 10.33 26.70
N ASP A 85 -10.77 9.83 27.11
CA ASP A 85 -11.54 10.38 28.21
C ASP A 85 -10.80 10.24 29.56
N GLU A 86 -10.21 9.07 29.83
CA GLU A 86 -9.48 8.80 31.08
C GLU A 86 -8.18 9.60 31.21
N HIS A 87 -7.38 9.66 30.15
CA HIS A 87 -6.02 10.19 30.23
C HIS A 87 -5.86 11.59 29.66
N GLN A 88 -6.82 12.06 28.85
CA GLN A 88 -6.80 13.39 28.23
C GLN A 88 -5.47 13.66 27.51
N PHE A 89 -5.04 12.71 26.68
CA PHE A 89 -3.75 12.80 25.99
C PHE A 89 -3.67 14.07 25.14
N ALA A 90 -2.64 14.87 25.38
CA ALA A 90 -2.33 16.00 24.52
C ALA A 90 -1.95 15.52 23.10
N PRO A 91 -2.26 16.28 22.03
CA PRO A 91 -2.00 15.83 20.65
C PRO A 91 -0.53 15.50 20.34
N ASN A 92 0.42 16.14 21.02
CA ASN A 92 1.85 15.87 20.91
C ASN A 92 2.27 14.52 21.54
N ASN A 93 1.42 13.93 22.39
CA ASN A 93 1.61 12.61 23.01
C ASN A 93 0.87 11.49 22.25
N ILE A 94 0.15 11.82 21.16
CA ILE A 94 -0.53 10.85 20.31
C ILE A 94 0.31 10.65 19.06
N TYR A 95 0.80 9.44 18.85
CA TYR A 95 1.64 9.09 17.72
C TYR A 95 0.97 8.04 16.84
N ASN A 96 1.08 8.22 15.53
CA ASN A 96 0.83 7.17 14.56
C ASN A 96 2.17 6.62 14.07
N VAL A 97 2.28 5.30 14.05
CA VAL A 97 3.45 4.59 13.54
C VAL A 97 3.00 3.61 12.48
N ASP A 98 3.74 3.55 11.37
CA ASP A 98 3.49 2.56 10.31
C ASP A 98 4.78 2.19 9.57
N GLU A 99 4.75 0.99 8.99
CA GLU A 99 5.82 0.43 8.15
C GLU A 99 5.54 0.73 6.68
N THR A 100 6.54 1.28 5.98
CA THR A 100 6.46 1.46 4.53
C THR A 100 7.63 0.80 3.81
N GLY A 101 7.34 0.21 2.66
CA GLY A 101 8.34 -0.38 1.78
C GLY A 101 8.83 0.65 0.75
N LEU A 102 10.10 1.02 0.82
CA LEU A 102 10.77 1.87 -0.15
C LEU A 102 11.43 0.99 -1.22
N SER A 103 10.87 1.00 -2.42
CA SER A 103 11.45 0.27 -3.56
C SER A 103 12.39 1.17 -4.35
N THR A 104 13.57 0.65 -4.67
CA THR A 104 14.53 1.28 -5.59
C THR A 104 14.09 1.17 -7.06
N VAL A 105 13.09 0.34 -7.37
CA VAL A 105 12.54 0.14 -8.72
C VAL A 105 11.14 0.73 -8.79
N GLN A 106 10.98 1.83 -9.53
CA GLN A 106 9.68 2.44 -9.80
C GLN A 106 8.87 1.60 -10.81
N SER A 107 8.37 0.43 -10.42
CA SER A 107 7.37 -0.26 -11.25
C SER A 107 6.03 0.46 -11.09
N ARG A 108 5.66 1.31 -12.06
CA ARG A 108 4.29 1.86 -12.12
C ARG A 108 3.36 0.71 -12.52
N PRO A 109 2.44 0.24 -11.67
CA PRO A 109 1.49 -0.78 -12.07
C PRO A 109 0.59 -0.24 -13.20
N SER A 110 0.39 -1.05 -14.23
CA SER A 110 -0.48 -0.75 -15.36
C SER A 110 -1.93 -0.52 -14.90
N LYS A 111 -2.59 0.54 -15.39
CA LYS A 111 -4.01 0.82 -15.07
C LYS A 111 -4.93 -0.31 -15.56
N ILE A 112 -5.85 -0.78 -14.71
CA ILE A 112 -6.82 -1.84 -15.02
C ILE A 112 -8.27 -1.33 -14.94
N ILE A 113 -9.21 -1.98 -15.64
CA ILE A 113 -10.63 -1.61 -15.67
C ILE A 113 -11.39 -2.45 -14.65
N ALA A 114 -12.24 -1.82 -13.82
CA ALA A 114 -13.14 -2.53 -12.91
C ALA A 114 -14.56 -1.93 -12.89
N LYS A 115 -15.53 -2.70 -12.40
CA LYS A 115 -16.90 -2.21 -12.16
C LYS A 115 -16.88 -1.14 -11.06
N LYS A 116 -17.59 -0.03 -11.27
CA LYS A 116 -17.76 1.05 -10.30
C LYS A 116 -18.39 0.47 -9.02
N ARG A 117 -17.81 0.79 -7.84
CA ARG A 117 -18.11 0.26 -6.49
C ARG A 117 -17.50 -1.10 -6.09
N ARG A 118 -16.64 -1.74 -6.88
CA ARG A 118 -15.81 -2.85 -6.36
C ARG A 118 -14.55 -2.29 -5.70
N ARG A 119 -14.37 -2.61 -4.41
CA ARG A 119 -13.30 -2.05 -3.54
C ARG A 119 -11.93 -2.69 -3.72
N GLN A 120 -11.80 -3.81 -4.44
CA GLN A 120 -10.51 -4.50 -4.63
C GLN A 120 -10.42 -5.15 -6.00
N VAL A 121 -9.26 -4.97 -6.62
CA VAL A 121 -8.86 -5.57 -7.88
C VAL A 121 -7.34 -5.85 -7.72
N GLY A 122 -6.78 -6.88 -8.36
CA GLY A 122 -5.35 -7.21 -8.25
C GLY A 122 -4.62 -7.01 -9.59
N SER A 123 -3.32 -6.67 -9.56
CA SER A 123 -2.44 -6.64 -10.76
C SER A 123 -1.20 -7.50 -10.57
N LEU A 124 -0.83 -8.28 -11.59
CA LEU A 124 0.47 -8.96 -11.68
C LEU A 124 1.51 -8.01 -12.28
N THR A 125 2.51 -7.62 -11.50
CA THR A 125 3.66 -6.81 -11.95
C THR A 125 4.86 -7.69 -12.33
N SER A 126 5.56 -7.30 -13.40
CA SER A 126 6.77 -7.98 -13.92
C SER A 126 7.91 -8.00 -12.89
N ALA A 127 8.67 -9.09 -12.90
CA ALA A 127 9.54 -9.58 -11.83
C ALA A 127 10.94 -8.93 -11.74
N GLU A 128 11.05 -7.60 -11.81
CA GLU A 128 12.25 -6.93 -11.29
C GLU A 128 11.96 -6.48 -9.84
N ARG A 129 12.19 -7.40 -8.90
CA ARG A 129 12.19 -7.09 -7.48
C ARG A 129 13.42 -6.22 -7.19
N GLY A 130 13.26 -4.90 -7.30
CA GLY A 130 14.15 -4.01 -6.56
C GLY A 130 14.17 -4.43 -5.09
N GLU A 131 15.35 -4.39 -4.46
CA GLU A 131 15.45 -4.61 -3.02
C GLU A 131 14.56 -3.58 -2.31
N LEU A 132 13.61 -4.09 -1.51
CA LEU A 132 12.67 -3.29 -0.73
C LEU A 132 13.34 -2.97 0.60
N VAL A 133 13.63 -1.69 0.84
CA VAL A 133 14.05 -1.21 2.16
C VAL A 133 12.78 -0.95 2.97
N THR A 134 12.68 -1.51 4.16
CA THR A 134 11.55 -1.20 5.05
C THR A 134 11.91 0.03 5.87
N ALA A 135 11.00 0.99 5.98
CA ALA A 135 11.14 2.16 6.82
C ALA A 135 10.01 2.18 7.85
N GLU A 136 10.39 2.25 9.13
CA GLU A 136 9.50 2.50 10.25
C GLU A 136 9.37 4.02 10.44
N ILE A 137 8.18 4.56 10.25
CA ILE A 137 7.91 6.00 10.32
C ILE A 137 6.92 6.27 11.44
N CYS A 138 7.23 7.25 12.28
CA CYS A 138 6.40 7.62 13.41
C CYS A 138 6.25 9.14 13.50
N MET A 139 5.00 9.61 13.66
CA MET A 139 4.67 11.03 13.71
C MET A 139 3.58 11.29 14.74
N SER A 140 3.75 12.37 15.51
CA SER A 140 2.75 12.87 16.45
C SER A 140 1.62 13.60 15.74
N ALA A 141 0.47 13.76 16.40
CA ALA A 141 -0.66 14.50 15.85
C ALA A 141 -0.38 16.00 15.67
N THR A 142 0.64 16.56 16.33
CA THR A 142 1.12 17.94 16.10
C THR A 142 2.10 18.07 14.94
N GLY A 143 2.52 16.95 14.34
CA GLY A 143 3.43 16.91 13.20
C GLY A 143 4.92 16.80 13.56
N SER A 144 5.28 16.63 14.83
CA SER A 144 6.64 16.22 15.21
C SER A 144 6.87 14.77 14.80
N PHE A 145 7.97 14.48 14.11
CA PHE A 145 8.32 13.14 13.67
C PHE A 145 9.46 12.55 14.51
N VAL A 146 9.43 11.24 14.70
CA VAL A 146 10.56 10.48 15.23
C VAL A 146 11.45 10.12 14.05
N PRO A 147 12.78 10.34 14.12
CA PRO A 147 13.68 9.93 13.04
C PRO A 147 13.45 8.47 12.63
N PRO A 148 13.34 8.17 11.33
CA PRO A 148 12.93 6.84 10.88
C PRO A 148 13.99 5.78 11.19
N LEU A 149 13.52 4.53 11.35
CA LEU A 149 14.40 3.37 11.35
C LEU A 149 14.30 2.67 9.99
N PHE A 150 15.43 2.46 9.34
CA PHE A 150 15.53 1.73 8.08
C PHE A 150 15.99 0.29 8.30
N ILE A 151 15.36 -0.66 7.62
CA ILE A 151 15.73 -2.08 7.61
C ILE A 151 16.16 -2.44 6.20
N PHE A 152 17.46 -2.67 6.05
CA PHE A 152 18.04 -3.05 4.77
C PHE A 152 18.05 -4.58 4.62
N PRO A 153 17.63 -5.13 3.46
CA PRO A 153 17.55 -6.57 3.20
C PRO A 153 18.93 -7.22 2.99
N ARG A 154 19.78 -7.19 4.01
CA ARG A 154 21.19 -7.65 3.94
C ARG A 154 21.71 -8.10 5.29
N VAL A 155 22.88 -8.75 5.29
CA VAL A 155 23.49 -9.34 6.50
C VAL A 155 24.41 -8.37 7.24
N ARG A 156 25.21 -7.59 6.51
CA ARG A 156 26.19 -6.65 7.10
C ARG A 156 25.65 -5.24 6.98
N MET A 157 26.09 -4.29 7.81
CA MET A 157 25.82 -2.86 7.60
C MET A 157 26.93 -2.22 6.73
N LYS A 158 26.64 -1.07 6.11
CA LYS A 158 27.53 -0.28 5.24
C LYS A 158 27.17 1.18 5.52
N PRO A 159 28.12 2.04 5.95
CA PRO A 159 27.81 3.42 6.32
C PRO A 159 27.09 4.20 5.21
N GLU A 160 27.44 3.92 3.95
CA GLU A 160 26.94 4.61 2.76
C GLU A 160 25.42 4.45 2.56
N LEU A 161 24.80 3.44 3.19
CA LEU A 161 23.34 3.26 3.12
C LEU A 161 22.55 4.35 3.84
N MET A 162 23.22 5.10 4.73
CA MET A 162 22.62 6.19 5.48
C MET A 162 23.01 7.56 4.91
N ASP A 163 23.67 7.60 3.75
CA ASP A 163 24.00 8.85 3.08
C ASP A 163 22.71 9.58 2.69
N GLY A 164 22.54 10.79 3.23
CA GLY A 164 21.34 11.61 3.01
C GLY A 164 20.12 11.18 3.84
N ALA A 165 20.25 10.21 4.75
CA ALA A 165 19.18 9.89 5.69
C ALA A 165 18.91 11.06 6.65
N PRO A 166 17.66 11.24 7.11
CA PRO A 166 17.34 12.27 8.09
C PRO A 166 18.24 12.17 9.35
N PRO A 167 18.65 13.30 9.95
CA PRO A 167 19.45 13.27 11.17
C PRO A 167 18.76 12.50 12.29
N GLY A 168 19.52 11.64 12.96
CA GLY A 168 19.01 10.79 14.05
C GLY A 168 18.37 9.48 13.59
N SER A 169 18.25 9.23 12.28
CA SER A 169 17.74 7.97 11.75
C SER A 169 18.60 6.78 12.17
N LEU A 170 17.93 5.64 12.35
CA LEU A 170 18.57 4.37 12.67
C LEU A 170 18.59 3.46 11.44
N ALA A 171 19.56 2.55 11.44
CA ALA A 171 19.66 1.51 10.44
C ALA A 171 19.83 0.15 11.10
N GLN A 172 19.10 -0.84 10.60
CA GLN A 172 19.28 -2.24 10.92
C GLN A 172 19.38 -3.05 9.62
N CYS A 173 20.03 -4.20 9.70
CA CYS A 173 20.22 -5.10 8.58
C CYS A 173 19.62 -6.45 8.94
N HIS A 174 18.74 -6.95 8.09
CA HIS A 174 18.21 -8.30 8.22
C HIS A 174 18.08 -8.91 6.83
N HIS A 175 18.46 -10.18 6.66
CA HIS A 175 18.48 -10.83 5.34
C HIS A 175 17.12 -10.79 4.62
N SER A 176 16.02 -10.68 5.37
CA SER A 176 14.67 -10.64 4.83
C SER A 176 14.16 -9.22 4.54
N GLY A 177 14.81 -8.19 5.10
CA GLY A 177 14.35 -6.80 5.05
C GLY A 177 13.13 -6.47 5.93
N TRP A 178 12.57 -7.46 6.63
CA TRP A 178 11.37 -7.30 7.46
C TRP A 178 11.72 -6.99 8.91
N MET A 179 10.79 -6.31 9.59
CA MET A 179 10.84 -6.09 11.03
C MET A 179 10.93 -7.41 11.80
N GLN A 180 11.90 -7.50 12.71
CA GLN A 180 12.06 -8.57 13.68
C GLN A 180 11.87 -8.01 15.08
N LEU A 181 11.61 -8.88 16.06
CA LEU A 181 11.33 -8.47 17.44
C LEU A 181 12.46 -7.63 18.07
N ASP A 182 13.71 -7.98 17.80
CA ASP A 182 14.91 -7.27 18.27
C ASP A 182 15.08 -5.91 17.59
N ILE A 183 14.77 -5.83 16.29
CA ILE A 183 14.75 -4.58 15.52
C ILE A 183 13.64 -3.66 16.05
N PHE A 184 12.43 -4.20 16.25
CA PHE A 184 11.32 -3.46 16.83
C PHE A 184 11.64 -2.95 18.23
N THR A 185 12.28 -3.77 19.07
CA THR A 185 12.71 -3.35 20.40
C THR A 185 13.74 -2.21 20.32
N THR A 186 14.63 -2.24 19.33
CA THR A 186 15.58 -1.15 19.07
C THR A 186 14.86 0.13 18.65
N TRP A 187 13.90 0.03 17.74
CA TRP A 187 13.04 1.15 17.38
C TRP A 187 12.25 1.69 18.59
N PHE A 188 11.67 0.82 19.41
CA PHE A 188 10.84 1.25 20.53
C PHE A 188 11.65 2.02 21.59
N ARG A 189 12.89 1.60 21.85
CA ARG A 189 13.82 2.37 22.71
C ARG A 189 14.17 3.73 22.09
N HIS A 190 14.33 3.78 20.77
CA HIS A 190 14.55 5.04 20.06
C HIS A 190 13.34 5.97 20.18
N PHE A 191 12.13 5.44 19.99
CA PHE A 191 10.87 6.15 20.21
C PHE A 191 10.80 6.75 21.62
N ILE A 192 11.06 5.96 22.68
CA ILE A 192 11.04 6.46 24.07
C ILE A 192 12.06 7.58 24.25
N LYS A 193 13.28 7.42 23.70
CA LYS A 193 14.34 8.43 23.81
C LYS A 193 13.95 9.75 23.13
N VAL A 194 13.29 9.69 21.97
CA VAL A 194 12.93 10.88 21.18
C VAL A 194 11.65 11.55 21.70
N SER A 195 10.63 10.77 22.03
CA SER A 195 9.37 11.27 22.57
C SER A 195 9.50 11.77 24.01
N GLY A 196 10.47 11.27 24.77
CA GLY A 196 10.55 11.52 26.20
C GLY A 196 9.40 10.86 26.98
N ALA A 197 8.79 9.82 26.42
CA ALA A 197 7.66 9.13 27.03
C ALA A 197 8.05 8.56 28.41
N THR A 198 7.32 9.00 29.44
CA THR A 198 7.43 8.49 30.81
C THR A 198 6.03 8.28 31.39
N LYS A 199 5.91 7.49 32.46
CA LYS A 199 4.61 7.25 33.12
C LYS A 199 3.99 8.53 33.71
N ASP A 200 4.83 9.50 34.04
CA ASP A 200 4.45 10.71 34.79
C ASP A 200 4.24 11.93 33.90
N ASN A 201 4.71 11.90 32.64
CA ASN A 201 4.62 13.04 31.74
C ASN A 201 3.30 13.03 30.95
N LYS A 202 2.21 13.45 31.61
CA LYS A 202 0.86 13.52 31.00
C LYS A 202 0.59 14.82 30.22
N PHE A 203 1.43 15.86 30.37
CA PHE A 203 1.07 17.23 29.97
C PHE A 203 2.20 18.06 29.32
N SER A 204 3.36 17.49 28.95
CA SER A 204 4.34 18.26 28.17
C SER A 204 3.83 18.56 26.78
#